data_AF-A0A2N2X9T9-F1
#
_entry.id   AF-A0A2N2X9T9-F1
#
_cell.length_a   1.000
_cell.length_b   1.000
_cell.length_c   1.000
_cell.angle_alpha   90.00
_cell.angle_beta   90.00
_cell.angle_gamma   90.00
#
_symmetry.space_group_name_H-M   'P 1'
#
loop_
_entity.id
_entity.type
_entity.pdbx_description
1 polymer ?
#
loop_
_entity_poly.entity_id
_entity_poly.type
_entity_poly.pdbx_seq_one_letter_code
_entity_poly.pdbx_strand_id
1 'polypeptide(L)'
;MNEKKTNKLKILNDPIYGFITIPNILIYNLIEHPYFQRLRRISQMGLSYLVYPGAHHTRFHHAIGSVHLMQKAVRILKFKGVQISEEEATAVYIAIL
;
A
#
# COMPACT_ATOMS: atom_id res chain seq x y z
N MET A 1 19.16 -23.45 3.24
CA MET A 1 17.83 -23.29 2.63
C MET A 1 17.77 -21.87 2.08
N ASN A 2 17.60 -21.72 0.77
CA ASN A 2 17.99 -20.54 -0.02
C ASN A 2 17.50 -19.19 0.54
N GLU A 3 18.44 -18.30 0.85
CA GLU A 3 18.20 -16.86 1.00
C GLU A 3 17.68 -16.31 -0.33
N LYS A 4 16.36 -16.08 -0.45
CA LYS A 4 15.83 -15.23 -1.51
C LYS A 4 16.24 -13.79 -1.21
N LYS A 5 17.44 -13.38 -1.64
CA LYS A 5 17.79 -11.97 -1.81
C LYS A 5 16.95 -11.38 -2.95
N THR A 6 15.72 -10.95 -2.67
CA THR A 6 14.99 -10.04 -3.56
C THR A 6 15.29 -8.60 -3.15
N ASN A 7 16.49 -8.12 -3.50
CA ASN A 7 16.93 -6.75 -3.22
C ASN A 7 16.40 -5.76 -4.29
N LYS A 8 15.07 -5.74 -4.45
CA LYS A 8 14.30 -4.74 -5.20
C LYS A 8 12.95 -4.65 -4.52
N LEU A 9 12.81 -3.77 -3.52
CA LEU A 9 11.50 -3.41 -2.98
C LEU A 9 10.59 -3.07 -4.17
N LYS A 10 9.50 -3.82 -4.35
CA LYS A 10 8.68 -3.72 -5.56
C LYS A 10 8.16 -2.29 -5.71
N ILE A 11 8.33 -1.76 -6.92
CA ILE A 11 7.69 -0.54 -7.36
C ILE A 11 6.40 -0.94 -8.07
N LEU A 12 5.28 -0.37 -7.65
CA LEU A 12 3.98 -0.55 -8.29
C LEU A 12 3.66 0.70 -9.10
N ASN A 13 3.18 0.52 -10.34
CA ASN A 13 2.65 1.63 -11.13
C ASN A 13 1.17 1.80 -10.82
N ASP A 14 0.83 2.94 -10.21
CA ASP A 14 -0.52 3.32 -9.84
C ASP A 14 -1.00 4.48 -10.73
N PRO A 15 -2.23 4.44 -11.28
CA PRO A 15 -2.72 5.46 -12.21
C PRO A 15 -2.97 6.83 -11.56
N ILE A 16 -3.05 6.92 -10.23
CA ILE A 16 -3.29 8.17 -9.50
C ILE A 16 -1.96 8.76 -9.00
N TYR A 17 -1.10 7.92 -8.44
CA TYR A 17 0.12 8.37 -7.77
C TYR A 17 1.43 8.09 -8.53
N GLY A 18 1.36 7.43 -9.69
CA GLY A 18 2.52 6.97 -10.44
C GLY A 18 3.22 5.83 -9.72
N PHE A 19 4.55 5.87 -9.65
CA PHE A 19 5.32 4.83 -9.01
C PHE A 19 5.24 4.89 -7.49
N ILE A 20 4.69 3.84 -6.87
CA ILE A 20 4.62 3.64 -5.43
C ILE A 20 5.69 2.63 -5.01
N THR A 21 6.55 3.01 -4.06
CA THR A 21 7.59 2.14 -3.50
C THR A 21 7.11 1.51 -2.20
N ILE A 22 7.16 0.18 -2.11
CA ILE A 22 6.83 -0.52 -0.87
C ILE A 22 7.95 -0.29 0.17
N PRO A 23 7.63 0.20 1.39
CA PRO A 23 8.63 0.70 2.35
C PRO A 23 9.61 -0.34 2.88
N ASN A 24 9.14 -1.56 3.17
CA ASN A 24 9.98 -2.60 3.75
C ASN A 24 9.46 -4.03 3.44
N ILE A 25 10.25 -5.03 3.79
CA ILE A 25 9.97 -6.44 3.52
C ILE A 25 8.74 -6.97 4.26
N LEU A 26 8.45 -6.45 5.46
CA LEU A 26 7.30 -6.88 6.26
C LEU A 26 5.99 -6.50 5.56
N ILE A 27 5.89 -5.24 5.14
CA ILE A 27 4.73 -4.70 4.41
C ILE A 27 4.59 -5.38 3.05
N TYR A 28 5.71 -5.63 2.37
CA TYR A 28 5.72 -6.42 1.15
C TYR A 28 5.13 -7.81 1.35
N ASN A 29 5.57 -8.55 2.37
CA ASN A 29 5.07 -9.90 2.67
C ASN A 29 3.57 -9.89 3.03
N LEU A 30 3.11 -8.86 3.75
CA LEU A 30 1.68 -8.66 4.03
C LEU A 30 0.88 -8.45 2.75
N ILE A 31 1.37 -7.62 1.83
CA ILE A 31 0.73 -7.40 0.54
C ILE A 31 0.68 -8.70 -0.27
N GLU A 32 1.74 -9.50 -0.30
CA GLU A 32 1.76 -10.79 -1.01
C GLU A 32 0.86 -11.86 -0.38
N HIS A 33 0.45 -11.69 0.87
CA HIS A 33 -0.35 -12.67 1.58
C HIS A 33 -1.72 -12.89 0.92
N PRO A 34 -2.21 -14.14 0.80
CA PRO A 34 -3.49 -14.45 0.13
C PRO A 34 -4.70 -13.65 0.66
N TYR A 35 -4.74 -13.36 1.96
CA TYR A 35 -5.80 -12.56 2.57
C TYR A 35 -5.80 -11.11 2.08
N PHE A 36 -4.63 -10.52 1.84
CA PHE A 36 -4.53 -9.19 1.26
C PHE A 36 -4.78 -9.24 -0.26
N GLN A 37 -4.23 -10.24 -0.96
CA GLN A 37 -4.47 -10.43 -2.39
C GLN A 37 -5.96 -10.64 -2.74
N ARG A 38 -6.79 -11.14 -1.80
CA ARG A 38 -8.25 -11.20 -1.94
C ARG A 38 -8.87 -9.85 -2.29
N LEU A 39 -8.31 -8.73 -1.81
CA LEU A 39 -8.82 -7.38 -2.07
C LEU A 39 -8.84 -7.03 -3.57
N ARG A 40 -8.09 -7.75 -4.42
CA ARG A 40 -8.15 -7.59 -5.88
C ARG A 40 -9.50 -7.96 -6.48
N ARG A 41 -10.33 -8.74 -5.76
CA ARG A 41 -11.65 -9.18 -6.21
C ARG A 41 -12.80 -8.43 -5.56
N ILE A 42 -12.49 -7.43 -4.72
CA ILE A 42 -13.50 -6.64 -4.01
C ILE A 42 -13.54 -5.25 -4.63
N SER A 43 -14.64 -4.94 -5.31
CA SER A 43 -14.90 -3.61 -5.88
C SER A 43 -14.88 -2.56 -4.77
N GLN A 44 -14.26 -1.41 -5.04
CA GLN A 44 -14.28 -0.30 -4.10
C GLN A 44 -15.70 0.25 -3.91
N MET A 45 -16.46 0.38 -5.01
CA MET A 45 -17.78 1.01 -5.08
C MET A 45 -18.92 0.01 -5.33
N GLY A 46 -18.74 -1.26 -4.98
CA GLY A 46 -19.75 -2.30 -5.16
C GLY A 46 -20.15 -2.45 -6.63
N LEU A 47 -21.47 -2.44 -6.90
CA LEU A 47 -22.04 -2.60 -8.25
C LEU A 47 -22.07 -1.31 -9.09
N SER A 48 -21.47 -0.22 -8.60
CA SER A 48 -21.47 1.07 -9.32
C SER A 48 -20.85 0.99 -10.72
N TYR A 49 -20.00 0.00 -11.00
CA TYR A 49 -19.45 -0.25 -12.33
C TYR A 49 -20.51 -0.57 -13.40
N LEU A 50 -21.71 -0.99 -13.01
CA LEU A 50 -22.85 -1.22 -13.91
C LEU A 50 -23.46 0.08 -14.45
N VAL A 51 -23.26 1.19 -13.74
CA VAL A 51 -23.72 2.53 -14.13
C VAL A 51 -22.56 3.39 -14.62
N TYR A 52 -21.41 3.26 -13.97
CA TYR A 52 -20.19 4.02 -14.26
C TYR A 52 -19.08 3.05 -14.72
N PRO A 53 -18.91 2.83 -16.03
CA PRO A 53 -17.99 1.81 -16.55
C PRO A 53 -16.51 2.07 -16.23
N GLY A 54 -16.14 3.25 -15.70
CA GLY A 54 -14.80 3.51 -15.16
C GLY A 54 -14.58 3.01 -13.72
N ALA A 55 -15.64 2.64 -12.99
CA ALA A 55 -15.61 2.33 -11.56
C ALA A 55 -15.17 0.87 -11.26
N HIS A 56 -14.14 0.38 -11.97
CA HIS A 56 -13.59 -0.98 -11.79
C HIS A 56 -12.46 -1.08 -10.77
N HIS A 57 -12.11 0.03 -10.12
CA HIS A 57 -11.07 0.05 -9.11
C HIS A 57 -11.47 -0.82 -7.90
N THR A 58 -10.47 -1.48 -7.32
CA THR A 58 -10.65 -2.48 -6.27
C THR A 58 -10.05 -2.00 -4.95
N ARG A 59 -10.48 -2.61 -3.85
CA ARG A 59 -9.94 -2.32 -2.51
C ARG A 59 -8.43 -2.51 -2.43
N PHE A 60 -7.86 -3.38 -3.27
CA PHE A 60 -6.41 -3.57 -3.36
C PHE A 60 -5.68 -2.28 -3.79
N HIS A 61 -6.11 -1.66 -4.89
CA HIS A 61 -5.47 -0.43 -5.39
C HIS A 61 -5.61 0.70 -4.36
N HIS A 62 -6.80 0.80 -3.75
CA HIS A 62 -7.05 1.77 -2.70
C HIS A 62 -6.12 1.61 -1.49
N ALA A 63 -5.96 0.38 -0.96
CA ALA A 63 -5.09 0.11 0.18
C ALA A 63 -3.61 0.43 -0.13
N ILE A 64 -3.11 0.08 -1.31
CA ILE A 64 -1.76 0.45 -1.77
C ILE A 64 -1.59 1.98 -1.82
N GLY A 65 -2.58 2.69 -2.37
CA GLY A 65 -2.60 4.16 -2.38
C GLY A 65 -2.62 4.76 -0.97
N SER A 66 -3.36 4.17 -0.03
CA SER A 66 -3.41 4.60 1.37
C SER A 66 -2.05 4.48 2.07
N VAL A 67 -1.31 3.39 1.85
CA VAL A 67 0.07 3.27 2.37
C VAL A 67 0.97 4.35 1.82
N HIS A 68 0.90 4.63 0.52
CA HIS A 68 1.70 5.70 -0.10
C HIS A 68 1.43 7.06 0.53
N LEU A 69 0.15 7.38 0.79
CA LEU A 69 -0.22 8.61 1.47
C LEU A 69 0.26 8.63 2.92
N MET A 70 0.17 7.50 3.63
CA MET A 70 0.69 7.39 5.01
C MET A 70 2.21 7.60 5.05
N GLN A 71 2.96 7.04 4.10
CA GLN A 71 4.41 7.28 3.97
C GLN A 71 4.71 8.78 3.77
N LYS A 72 3.93 9.48 2.94
CA LYS A 72 4.07 10.93 2.76
C LYS A 72 3.75 11.69 4.04
N ALA A 73 2.68 11.32 4.75
CA ALA A 73 2.28 11.96 6.00
C ALA A 73 3.36 11.79 7.08
N VAL A 74 3.83 10.56 7.33
CA VAL A 74 4.91 10.27 8.27
C VAL A 74 6.18 11.04 7.91
N ARG A 75 6.55 11.09 6.62
CA ARG A 75 7.71 11.87 6.16
C ARG A 75 7.57 13.35 6.49
N ILE A 76 6.41 13.96 6.26
CA ILE A 76 6.17 15.38 6.55
C ILE A 76 6.21 15.64 8.06
N LEU A 77 5.64 14.74 8.87
CA LEU A 77 5.67 14.87 10.33
C LEU A 77 7.11 14.79 10.87
N LYS A 78 7.89 13.80 10.42
CA LYS A 78 9.33 13.69 10.75
C LYS A 78 10.10 14.94 10.34
N PHE A 79 9.84 15.45 9.12
CA PHE A 79 10.47 16.68 8.63
C PHE A 79 10.14 17.90 9.49
N LYS A 80 8.94 17.96 10.07
CA LYS A 80 8.52 19.03 11.01
C LYS A 80 9.05 18.84 12.44
N GLY A 81 9.88 17.83 12.69
CA GLY A 81 10.48 17.57 14.00
C GLY A 81 9.61 16.72 14.94
N VAL A 82 8.50 16.14 14.46
CA VAL A 82 7.73 15.17 15.26
C VAL A 82 8.55 13.88 15.35
N GLN A 83 8.84 13.46 16.59
CA GLN A 83 9.53 12.20 16.85
C GLN A 83 8.60 11.04 16.51
N ILE A 84 9.01 10.21 15.55
CA ILE A 84 8.32 8.98 15.15
C ILE A 84 9.40 7.92 14.92
N SER A 85 9.34 6.82 15.66
CA SER A 85 10.30 5.72 15.49
C SER A 85 10.09 4.99 14.16
N GLU A 86 11.02 4.13 13.74
CA GLU A 86 10.83 3.30 12.56
C GLU A 86 9.78 2.19 12.79
N GLU A 87 9.67 1.71 14.03
CA GLU A 87 8.63 0.78 14.46
C GLU A 87 7.25 1.43 14.41
N GLU A 88 7.09 2.65 14.92
CA GLU A 88 5.84 3.41 14.84
C GLU A 88 5.44 3.70 13.39
N ALA A 89 6.40 4.13 12.56
CA ALA A 89 6.16 4.35 11.13
C ALA A 89 5.72 3.06 10.44
N THR A 90 6.38 1.94 10.72
CA THR A 90 6.00 0.63 10.16
C THR A 90 4.62 0.19 10.65
N ALA A 91 4.32 0.38 11.94
CA ALA A 91 3.03 0.02 12.52
C ALA A 91 1.87 0.78 11.85
N VAL A 92 2.00 2.08 11.61
CA VAL A 92 0.94 2.84 10.92
C VAL A 92 0.80 2.48 9.44
N TYR A 93 1.89 2.09 8.77
CA TYR A 93 1.81 1.56 7.39
C TYR A 93 1.12 0.20 7.33
N ILE A 94 1.28 -0.64 8.35
CA ILE A 94 0.57 -1.93 8.45
C ILE A 94 -0.90 -1.69 8.80
N ALA A 95 -1.19 -0.78 9.72
CA ALA A 95 -2.55 -0.51 10.17
C ALA A 95 -3.45 0.08 9.08
N ILE A 96 -2.87 0.78 8.09
CA ILE A 96 -3.61 1.40 6.99
C ILE A 96 -3.80 0.46 5.78
N LEU A 97 -3.12 -0.70 5.75
CA LEU A 97 -3.31 -1.76 4.75
C LEU A 97 -4.59 -2.55 5.03
#